data_AF-A0AAD1C5G5-F1
#
_entry.id   AF-A0AAD1C5G5-F1
#
_cell.length_a   1.000
_cell.length_b   1.000
_cell.length_c   1.000
_cell.angle_alpha   90.00
_cell.angle_beta   90.00
_cell.angle_gamma   90.00
#
_symmetry.space_group_name_H-M   'P 1'
#
loop_
_entity.id
_entity.type
_entity.pdbx_description
1 polymer ?
#
loop_
_entity_poly.entity_id
_entity_poly.type
_entity_poly.pdbx_seq_one_letter_code
_entity_poly.pdbx_strand_id
1 'polypeptide(L)'
;MYSALQEEAIQRAGRKGAPTPQAAPAPPAGRPRRFARSSCACGGGCPNCREESRPPGPRQARDGEAATASDAAEPLAEPAAAPSFRDCSERITGITDANERLETARQRAREYVGAARRALGAAPAAGTTYETALGRHFITPSAADRATIEDNYRRILGTLVPANYICNSQNICEGEQAFWIEADDLVHVCRPFWELSPTCRAIILIHEGAHDVGIGVAGAHPPNRGSAQYPTGDTAAPAGQTTAGRMDNPDAYAFFGAHIWRDTDTGRPCF
;
A
#
# COMPACT_ATOMS: atom_id res chain seq x y z
N MET A 1 53.19 13.91 4.16
CA MET A 1 53.69 13.14 5.32
C MET A 1 52.47 12.65 6.07
N TYR A 2 52.16 11.36 5.97
CA TYR A 2 51.02 10.76 6.66
C TYR A 2 51.44 10.41 8.09
N SER A 3 50.53 10.63 9.04
CA SER A 3 50.72 10.43 10.48
C SER A 3 50.85 8.94 10.80
N ALA A 4 51.76 8.59 11.73
CA ALA A 4 52.02 7.25 12.23
C ALA A 4 50.79 6.50 12.79
N LEU A 5 49.66 7.18 12.98
CA LEU A 5 48.39 6.59 13.43
C LEU A 5 47.61 5.88 12.30
N GLN A 6 47.95 6.11 11.04
CA GLN A 6 47.24 5.51 9.90
C GLN A 6 47.81 4.14 9.46
N GLU A 7 49.03 3.80 9.87
CA GLU A 7 49.66 2.50 9.57
C GLU A 7 49.27 1.38 10.57
N GLU A 8 48.90 1.70 11.81
CA GLU A 8 48.46 0.68 12.78
C GLU A 8 47.05 0.12 12.51
N ALA A 9 46.19 0.87 11.81
CA ALA A 9 44.84 0.41 11.47
C ALA A 9 44.85 -0.67 10.38
N ILE A 10 45.82 -0.62 9.45
CA ILE A 10 45.92 -1.55 8.33
C ILE A 10 46.52 -2.90 8.77
N GLN A 11 47.42 -2.91 9.77
CA GLN A 11 48.02 -4.16 10.27
C GLN A 11 47.09 -5.01 11.14
N ARG A 12 46.00 -4.45 11.69
CA ARG A 12 45.00 -5.23 12.47
C ARG A 12 43.94 -5.93 11.62
N ALA A 13 43.81 -5.59 10.33
CA ALA A 13 42.82 -6.20 9.45
C ALA A 13 43.28 -7.55 8.83
N GLY A 14 44.55 -7.94 8.99
CA GLY A 14 45.16 -9.08 8.29
C GLY A 14 45.17 -10.44 9.01
N ARG A 15 44.52 -10.61 10.17
CA ARG A 15 44.56 -11.87 10.94
C ARG A 15 43.20 -12.27 11.52
N LYS A 16 42.26 -12.71 10.68
CA LYS A 16 41.22 -13.68 11.09
C LYS A 16 40.94 -14.61 9.91
N GLY A 17 41.34 -15.86 10.05
CA GLY A 17 41.03 -16.93 9.10
C GLY A 17 39.52 -17.16 8.98
N ALA A 18 39.10 -17.62 7.81
CA ALA A 18 37.70 -17.92 7.52
C ALA A 18 37.16 -18.99 8.50
N PRO A 19 35.98 -18.79 9.11
CA PRO A 19 35.34 -19.83 9.89
C PRO A 19 34.79 -20.93 8.98
N THR A 20 34.98 -22.18 9.40
CA THR A 20 34.43 -23.39 8.80
C THR A 20 32.90 -23.34 8.81
N PRO A 21 32.19 -23.74 7.73
CA PRO A 21 30.73 -23.73 7.72
C PRO A 21 30.22 -24.81 8.68
N GLN A 22 29.61 -24.39 9.80
CA GLN A 22 28.79 -25.27 10.63
C GLN A 22 27.42 -25.43 9.96
N ALA A 23 27.02 -26.68 9.76
CA ALA A 23 25.68 -27.04 9.30
C ALA A 23 24.64 -26.52 10.31
N ALA A 24 23.66 -25.77 9.81
CA ALA A 24 22.53 -25.30 10.62
C ALA A 24 21.65 -26.50 11.04
N PRO A 25 21.16 -26.55 12.29
CA PRO A 25 20.19 -27.54 12.70
C PRO A 25 18.85 -27.31 11.98
N ALA A 26 18.19 -28.41 11.64
CA ALA A 26 16.90 -28.41 10.95
C ALA A 26 15.83 -27.60 11.71
N PRO A 27 14.92 -26.90 11.01
CA PRO A 27 13.84 -26.16 11.66
C PRO A 27 12.90 -27.14 12.39
N PRO A 28 12.35 -26.74 13.56
CA PRO A 28 11.40 -27.58 14.28
C PRO A 28 10.14 -27.83 13.43
N ALA A 29 9.68 -29.08 13.43
CA ALA A 29 8.49 -29.53 12.73
C ALA A 29 7.27 -28.65 13.08
N GLY A 30 6.64 -28.10 12.04
CA GLY A 30 5.46 -27.26 12.16
C GLY A 30 4.32 -27.95 12.90
N ARG A 31 3.67 -27.22 13.81
CA ARG A 31 2.37 -27.61 14.37
C ARG A 31 1.31 -27.50 13.28
N PRO A 32 0.43 -28.50 13.10
CA PRO A 32 -0.67 -28.39 12.14
C PRO A 32 -1.72 -27.43 12.70
N ARG A 33 -1.87 -26.25 12.08
CA ARG A 33 -3.05 -25.41 12.32
C ARG A 33 -4.23 -26.05 11.61
N ARG A 34 -5.16 -26.53 12.43
CA ARG A 34 -6.43 -27.13 12.02
C ARG A 34 -7.24 -26.12 11.21
N PHE A 35 -7.69 -26.56 10.05
CA PHE A 35 -8.77 -25.94 9.30
C PHE A 35 -10.03 -25.86 10.17
N ALA A 36 -10.51 -24.65 10.45
CA ALA A 36 -11.89 -24.45 10.84
C ALA A 36 -12.74 -24.56 9.57
N ARG A 37 -13.44 -25.69 9.45
CA ARG A 37 -14.51 -25.90 8.47
C ARG A 37 -15.70 -25.04 8.88
N SER A 38 -16.09 -24.08 8.05
CA SER A 38 -17.47 -23.62 7.98
C SER A 38 -18.11 -24.37 6.82
N SER A 39 -19.06 -25.23 7.15
CA SER A 39 -19.84 -26.01 6.19
C SER A 39 -21.31 -25.63 6.33
N CYS A 40 -21.88 -25.29 5.17
CA CYS A 40 -23.30 -25.20 4.80
C CYS A 40 -24.03 -23.91 5.26
N ALA A 41 -24.78 -23.21 4.39
CA ALA A 41 -25.78 -23.78 3.50
C ALA A 41 -25.85 -23.16 2.08
N CYS A 42 -25.90 -24.07 1.09
CA CYS A 42 -26.39 -23.98 -0.29
C CYS A 42 -25.58 -23.08 -1.26
N GLY A 43 -24.87 -23.59 -2.28
CA GLY A 43 -25.20 -24.71 -3.18
C GLY A 43 -25.81 -24.13 -4.46
N GLY A 44 -25.10 -24.22 -5.59
CA GLY A 44 -25.41 -23.48 -6.82
C GLY A 44 -26.76 -23.77 -7.49
N GLY A 45 -27.16 -22.80 -8.32
CA GLY A 45 -27.96 -22.95 -9.54
C GLY A 45 -29.44 -23.34 -9.41
N CYS A 46 -30.36 -22.40 -9.69
CA CYS A 46 -31.36 -22.59 -10.74
C CYS A 46 -32.09 -21.28 -11.12
N PRO A 47 -32.49 -21.12 -12.40
CA PRO A 47 -33.12 -19.95 -12.98
C PRO A 47 -34.65 -20.03 -12.88
N ASN A 48 -35.32 -18.90 -12.65
CA ASN A 48 -36.72 -18.56 -13.03
C ASN A 48 -37.35 -17.66 -11.96
N CYS A 49 -37.33 -16.35 -12.20
CA CYS A 49 -38.44 -15.46 -11.83
C CYS A 49 -38.61 -14.48 -12.99
N ARG A 50 -39.38 -14.91 -13.98
CA ARG A 50 -39.80 -14.09 -15.11
C ARG A 50 -41.00 -13.23 -14.68
N GLU A 51 -41.12 -12.11 -15.37
CA GLU A 51 -42.16 -11.07 -15.36
C GLU A 51 -43.61 -11.53 -15.13
N GLU A 52 -44.42 -10.68 -14.48
CA GLU A 52 -45.76 -10.35 -14.96
C GLU A 52 -46.23 -8.95 -14.48
N SER A 53 -46.28 -8.02 -15.45
CA SER A 53 -47.46 -7.22 -15.83
C SER A 53 -48.26 -6.37 -14.80
N ARG A 54 -48.08 -5.05 -14.92
CA ARG A 54 -48.91 -3.87 -14.52
C ARG A 54 -50.38 -3.98 -15.08
N PRO A 55 -51.46 -3.22 -14.67
CA PRO A 55 -51.44 -1.74 -14.60
C PRO A 55 -52.51 -1.03 -13.69
N PRO A 56 -52.92 0.26 -13.92
CA PRO A 56 -52.93 1.31 -12.89
C PRO A 56 -54.35 1.79 -12.49
N GLY A 57 -54.48 2.54 -11.40
CA GLY A 57 -55.74 3.22 -11.08
C GLY A 57 -55.65 4.16 -9.88
N PRO A 58 -56.26 5.36 -9.92
CA PRO A 58 -56.22 6.34 -8.84
C PRO A 58 -57.42 6.18 -7.89
N ARG A 59 -57.20 6.32 -6.58
CA ARG A 59 -58.24 6.61 -5.58
C ARG A 59 -57.64 7.60 -4.57
N GLN A 60 -57.97 8.88 -4.74
CA GLN A 60 -58.99 9.61 -3.97
C GLN A 60 -58.55 9.90 -2.53
N ALA A 61 -58.37 11.21 -2.29
CA ALA A 61 -58.16 11.84 -1.01
C ALA A 61 -59.30 11.50 -0.05
N ARG A 62 -58.95 11.25 1.21
CA ARG A 62 -59.86 11.38 2.34
C ARG A 62 -59.38 12.54 3.21
N ASP A 63 -60.35 13.38 3.50
CA ASP A 63 -60.26 14.58 4.31
C ASP A 63 -59.94 14.26 5.77
N GLY A 64 -59.12 15.14 6.37
CA GLY A 64 -59.19 15.47 7.78
C GLY A 64 -58.62 14.46 8.76
N GLU A 65 -57.30 14.46 8.94
CA GLU A 65 -56.71 14.20 10.26
C GLU A 65 -55.45 15.04 10.46
N ALA A 66 -55.30 15.56 11.66
CA ALA A 66 -54.44 16.68 12.02
C ALA A 66 -52.97 16.49 11.63
N ALA A 67 -52.41 17.52 10.98
CA ALA A 67 -50.97 17.68 10.82
C ALA A 67 -50.35 18.00 12.20
N THR A 68 -49.93 16.98 12.92
CA THR A 68 -48.89 17.14 13.94
C THR A 68 -47.57 17.34 13.20
N ALA A 69 -47.19 18.60 13.04
CA ALA A 69 -45.84 19.00 12.66
C ALA A 69 -44.88 18.48 13.73
N SER A 70 -44.24 17.36 13.44
CA SER A 70 -43.05 16.86 14.12
C SER A 70 -41.91 16.94 13.12
N ASP A 71 -41.48 18.17 12.82
CA ASP A 71 -40.12 18.43 12.33
C ASP A 71 -39.15 18.12 13.48
N ALA A 72 -38.98 16.84 13.77
CA ALA A 72 -37.80 16.35 14.44
C ALA A 72 -36.72 16.29 13.36
N ALA A 73 -35.99 17.39 13.20
CA ALA A 73 -34.71 17.35 12.50
C ALA A 73 -33.89 16.22 13.15
N GLU A 74 -33.64 15.14 12.40
CA GLU A 74 -32.66 14.16 12.83
C GLU A 74 -31.37 14.93 13.15
N PRO A 75 -30.79 14.77 14.35
CA PRO A 75 -29.50 15.36 14.62
C PRO A 75 -28.55 14.83 13.55
N LEU A 76 -28.04 15.74 12.71
CA LEU A 76 -26.98 15.44 11.77
C LEU A 76 -25.90 14.70 12.55
N ALA A 77 -25.74 13.41 12.24
CA ALA A 77 -24.79 12.57 12.92
C ALA A 77 -23.45 13.30 12.93
N GLU A 78 -22.87 13.51 14.11
CA GLU A 78 -21.53 14.07 14.21
C GLU A 78 -20.63 13.25 13.27
N PRO A 79 -19.83 13.93 12.42
CA PRO A 79 -18.91 13.22 11.55
C PRO A 79 -18.06 12.28 12.41
N ALA A 80 -18.04 11.01 12.03
CA ALA A 80 -17.31 9.98 12.78
C ALA A 80 -15.89 10.47 13.06
N ALA A 81 -15.49 10.45 14.32
CA ALA A 81 -14.16 10.88 14.73
C ALA A 81 -13.10 10.15 13.88
N ALA A 82 -12.15 10.91 13.33
CA ALA A 82 -11.05 10.33 12.56
C ALA A 82 -10.33 9.28 13.42
N PRO A 83 -9.86 8.17 12.83
CA PRO A 83 -9.07 7.20 13.57
C PRO A 83 -7.88 7.90 14.24
N SER A 84 -7.63 7.61 15.52
CA SER A 84 -6.47 8.16 16.21
C SER A 84 -5.22 7.39 15.79
N PHE A 85 -4.33 8.05 15.06
CA PHE A 85 -3.01 7.52 14.75
C PHE A 85 -2.05 7.78 15.92
N ARG A 86 -1.09 6.88 16.12
CA ARG A 86 -0.19 6.96 17.28
C ARG A 86 0.68 8.21 17.17
N ASP A 87 0.71 9.00 18.23
CA ASP A 87 1.55 10.20 18.34
C ASP A 87 1.36 11.27 17.24
N CYS A 88 0.19 11.34 16.61
CA CYS A 88 -0.10 12.30 15.52
C CYS A 88 -0.77 13.60 16.01
N SER A 89 -0.49 14.03 17.24
CA SER A 89 -0.98 15.31 17.78
C SER A 89 -0.17 16.49 17.27
N GLU A 90 -0.76 17.68 17.18
CA GLU A 90 -0.07 18.93 16.81
C GLU A 90 1.17 19.19 17.67
N ARG A 91 1.13 18.86 18.97
CA ARG A 91 2.29 18.97 19.87
C ARG A 91 3.50 18.14 19.41
N ILE A 92 3.25 17.00 18.78
CA ILE A 92 4.31 16.06 18.35
C ILE A 92 4.72 16.36 16.90
N THR A 93 3.76 16.62 16.02
CA THR A 93 4.01 16.78 14.59
C THR A 93 4.27 18.22 14.18
N GLY A 94 3.83 19.20 14.98
CA GLY A 94 3.74 20.61 14.60
C GLY A 94 2.64 20.89 13.57
N ILE A 95 1.71 19.95 13.36
CA ILE A 95 0.70 20.00 12.31
C ILE A 95 -0.69 19.79 12.92
N THR A 96 -1.54 20.81 12.80
CA THR A 96 -2.87 20.87 13.40
C THR A 96 -3.82 19.78 12.88
N ASP A 97 -3.65 19.34 11.63
CA ASP A 97 -4.51 18.39 10.91
C ASP A 97 -3.80 17.06 10.55
N ALA A 98 -2.78 16.65 11.32
CA ALA A 98 -1.96 15.48 10.99
C ALA A 98 -2.76 14.16 10.84
N ASN A 99 -3.70 13.90 11.76
CA ASN A 99 -4.57 12.70 11.68
C ASN A 99 -5.42 12.72 10.40
N GLU A 100 -6.00 13.86 10.03
CA GLU A 100 -6.85 14.00 8.84
C GLU A 100 -6.04 13.83 7.55
N ARG A 101 -4.84 14.41 7.49
CA ARG A 101 -3.92 14.24 6.35
C ARG A 101 -3.49 12.80 6.16
N LEU A 102 -3.16 12.11 7.26
CA LEU A 102 -2.75 10.71 7.22
C LEU A 102 -3.91 9.79 6.86
N GLU A 103 -5.11 10.03 7.40
CA GLU A 103 -6.32 9.28 7.03
C GLU A 103 -6.66 9.48 5.55
N THR A 104 -6.60 10.71 5.05
CA THR A 104 -6.82 11.02 3.63
C THR A 104 -5.83 10.26 2.75
N ALA A 105 -4.54 10.26 3.11
CA ALA A 105 -3.51 9.51 2.40
C ALA A 105 -3.77 7.99 2.45
N ARG A 106 -4.16 7.46 3.62
CA ARG A 106 -4.46 6.04 3.81
C ARG A 106 -5.65 5.60 2.97
N GLN A 107 -6.75 6.35 2.97
CA GLN A 107 -7.92 6.04 2.15
C GLN A 107 -7.58 6.06 0.65
N ARG A 108 -6.81 7.06 0.22
CA ARG A 108 -6.30 7.13 -1.15
C ARG A 108 -5.42 5.92 -1.51
N ALA A 109 -4.52 5.51 -0.62
CA ALA A 109 -3.69 4.32 -0.82
C ALA A 109 -4.55 3.06 -0.97
N ARG A 110 -5.63 2.93 -0.18
CA ARG A 110 -6.58 1.81 -0.30
C ARG A 110 -7.31 1.81 -1.64
N GLU A 111 -7.68 2.99 -2.16
CA GLU A 111 -8.27 3.11 -3.51
C GLU A 111 -7.28 2.64 -4.60
N TYR A 112 -6.00 2.99 -4.47
CA TYR A 112 -4.95 2.62 -5.43
C TYR A 112 -4.75 1.11 -5.46
N VAL A 113 -4.58 0.52 -4.27
CA VAL A 113 -4.46 -0.93 -4.09
C VAL A 113 -5.72 -1.64 -4.61
N GLY A 114 -6.91 -1.11 -4.32
CA GLY A 114 -8.17 -1.67 -4.82
C GLY A 114 -8.29 -1.63 -6.35
N ALA A 115 -7.85 -0.54 -6.98
CA ALA A 115 -7.83 -0.41 -8.44
C ALA A 115 -6.83 -1.38 -9.09
N ALA A 116 -5.61 -1.46 -8.56
CA ALA A 116 -4.59 -2.41 -9.00
C ALA A 116 -5.08 -3.86 -8.96
N ARG A 117 -5.69 -4.28 -7.85
CA ARG A 117 -6.23 -5.63 -7.70
C ARG A 117 -7.31 -5.95 -8.74
N ARG A 118 -8.23 -5.02 -9.00
CA ARG A 118 -9.25 -5.20 -10.04
C ARG A 118 -8.64 -5.34 -11.43
N ALA A 119 -7.60 -4.57 -11.74
CA ALA A 119 -6.92 -4.64 -13.04
C ALA A 119 -6.15 -5.95 -13.23
N LEU A 120 -5.46 -6.45 -12.20
CA LEU A 120 -4.62 -7.65 -12.26
C LEU A 120 -5.40 -8.95 -12.58
N GLY A 121 -6.70 -8.98 -12.30
CA GLY A 121 -7.59 -10.09 -12.67
C GLY A 121 -7.87 -10.21 -14.17
N ALA A 122 -7.54 -9.19 -14.97
CA ALA A 122 -7.73 -9.20 -16.42
C ALA A 122 -6.42 -9.52 -17.17
N ALA A 123 -6.56 -10.04 -18.41
CA ALA A 123 -5.44 -10.09 -19.34
C ALA A 123 -5.17 -8.68 -19.90
N PRO A 124 -3.89 -8.26 -20.03
CA PRO A 124 -3.57 -6.98 -20.63
C PRO A 124 -3.98 -6.99 -22.10
N ALA A 125 -4.71 -5.95 -22.51
CA ALA A 125 -5.04 -5.71 -23.90
C ALA A 125 -4.09 -4.65 -24.47
N ALA A 126 -3.66 -4.87 -25.72
CA ALA A 126 -2.72 -3.98 -26.40
C ALA A 126 -3.24 -2.54 -26.46
N GLY A 127 -2.38 -1.57 -26.16
CA GLY A 127 -2.67 -0.14 -26.19
C GLY A 127 -3.44 0.39 -24.98
N THR A 128 -3.64 -0.42 -23.93
CA THR A 128 -4.31 0.03 -22.70
C THR A 128 -3.35 0.61 -21.67
N THR A 129 -3.85 1.47 -20.79
CA THR A 129 -3.13 1.94 -19.60
C THR A 129 -2.63 0.78 -18.76
N TYR A 130 -3.44 -0.29 -18.63
CA TYR A 130 -3.08 -1.46 -17.86
C TYR A 130 -1.87 -2.22 -18.45
N GLU A 131 -1.84 -2.45 -19.76
CA GLU A 131 -0.65 -3.02 -20.43
C GLU A 131 0.57 -2.14 -20.20
N THR A 132 0.43 -0.82 -20.38
CA THR A 132 1.52 0.15 -20.20
C THR A 132 2.05 0.13 -18.75
N ALA A 133 1.16 0.11 -17.76
CA ALA A 133 1.52 0.07 -16.35
C ALA A 133 2.20 -1.25 -15.97
N LEU A 134 1.74 -2.40 -16.48
CA LEU A 134 2.43 -3.68 -16.29
C LEU A 134 3.82 -3.65 -16.92
N GLY A 135 3.90 -3.18 -18.18
CA GLY A 135 5.14 -2.96 -18.92
C GLY A 135 6.17 -2.15 -18.13
N ARG A 136 5.71 -1.08 -17.52
CA ARG A 136 6.56 -0.14 -16.81
C ARG A 136 7.01 -0.65 -15.44
N HIS A 137 6.07 -1.13 -14.64
CA HIS A 137 6.34 -1.42 -13.24
C HIS A 137 6.76 -2.86 -12.98
N PHE A 138 6.36 -3.80 -13.85
CA PHE A 138 6.61 -5.24 -13.73
C PHE A 138 7.14 -5.90 -15.02
N ILE A 139 7.45 -5.13 -16.07
CA ILE A 139 8.05 -5.57 -17.35
C ILE A 139 7.11 -6.44 -18.19
N THR A 140 7.08 -7.75 -17.96
CA THR A 140 6.18 -8.65 -18.70
C THR A 140 5.78 -9.80 -17.79
N PRO A 141 4.96 -9.52 -16.76
CA PRO A 141 4.55 -10.55 -15.83
C PRO A 141 3.65 -11.57 -16.52
N SER A 142 3.95 -12.85 -16.28
CA SER A 142 3.08 -13.96 -16.66
C SER A 142 1.75 -13.90 -15.91
N ALA A 143 0.78 -14.74 -16.29
CA ALA A 143 -0.48 -14.84 -15.54
C ALA A 143 -0.26 -15.27 -14.07
N ALA A 144 0.73 -16.13 -13.81
CA ALA A 144 1.08 -16.55 -12.46
C ALA A 144 1.75 -15.42 -11.66
N ASP A 145 2.60 -14.62 -12.31
CA ASP A 145 3.21 -13.44 -11.68
C ASP A 145 2.14 -12.42 -11.31
N ARG A 146 1.17 -12.16 -12.20
CA ARG A 146 0.06 -11.25 -11.92
C ARG A 146 -0.79 -11.70 -10.73
N ALA A 147 -1.07 -13.00 -10.62
CA ALA A 147 -1.77 -13.55 -9.46
C ALA A 147 -0.96 -13.35 -8.15
N THR A 148 0.37 -13.49 -8.22
CA THR A 148 1.26 -13.22 -7.08
C THR A 148 1.28 -11.74 -6.72
N ILE A 149 1.35 -10.84 -7.71
CA ILE A 149 1.28 -9.39 -7.51
C ILE A 149 -0.07 -9.00 -6.87
N GLU A 150 -1.17 -9.61 -7.31
CA GLU A 150 -2.49 -9.38 -6.72
C GLU A 150 -2.54 -9.83 -5.26
N ASP A 151 -1.97 -10.99 -4.93
CA ASP A 151 -1.89 -11.47 -3.55
C ASP A 151 -1.05 -10.53 -2.67
N ASN A 152 0.06 -10.02 -3.19
CA ASN A 152 0.86 -9.01 -2.52
C ASN A 152 0.06 -7.74 -2.26
N TYR A 153 -0.71 -7.24 -3.24
CA TYR A 153 -1.62 -6.12 -3.00
C TYR A 153 -2.72 -6.41 -1.98
N ARG A 154 -3.24 -7.64 -1.93
CA ARG A 154 -4.18 -8.07 -0.89
C ARG A 154 -3.56 -7.98 0.50
N ARG A 155 -2.29 -8.39 0.63
CA ARG A 155 -1.53 -8.28 1.89
C ARG A 155 -1.26 -6.82 2.25
N ILE A 156 -0.79 -6.00 1.29
CA ILE A 156 -0.56 -4.55 1.47
C ILE A 156 -1.86 -3.86 1.93
N LEU A 157 -3.02 -4.22 1.39
CA LEU A 157 -4.30 -3.64 1.84
C LEU A 157 -4.57 -3.88 3.34
N GLY A 158 -4.07 -4.99 3.87
CA GLY A 158 -4.15 -5.36 5.29
C GLY A 158 -3.26 -4.51 6.19
N THR A 159 -2.16 -3.95 5.66
CA THR A 159 -1.23 -3.09 6.41
C THR A 159 -1.71 -1.64 6.48
N LEU A 160 -2.60 -1.23 5.57
CA LEU A 160 -3.19 0.12 5.51
C LEU A 160 -4.28 0.36 6.58
N VAL A 161 -3.95 0.12 7.85
CA VAL A 161 -4.81 0.32 9.02
C VAL A 161 -4.23 1.38 9.97
N PRO A 162 -5.06 2.18 10.67
CA PRO A 162 -4.57 3.27 11.51
C PRO A 162 -3.54 2.86 12.57
N ALA A 163 -3.69 1.66 13.13
CA ALA A 163 -2.77 1.11 14.14
C ALA A 163 -1.34 0.89 13.60
N ASN A 164 -1.14 0.88 12.28
CA ASN A 164 0.17 0.64 11.66
C ASN A 164 1.04 1.89 11.52
N TYR A 165 0.57 3.06 11.96
CA TYR A 165 1.27 4.33 11.76
C TYR A 165 1.57 5.07 13.06
N ILE A 166 2.74 5.68 13.11
CA ILE A 166 3.19 6.58 14.19
C ILE A 166 3.79 7.88 13.61
N CYS A 167 3.47 9.03 14.20
CA CYS A 167 4.00 10.34 13.75
C CYS A 167 5.14 10.94 14.62
N ASN A 168 5.80 10.14 15.46
CA ASN A 168 6.81 10.58 16.45
C ASN A 168 8.26 10.40 15.96
N SER A 169 8.53 10.80 14.73
CA SER A 169 9.73 10.35 14.03
C SER A 169 10.80 11.43 13.86
N GLN A 170 10.61 12.62 14.46
CA GLN A 170 11.53 13.77 14.31
C GLN A 170 13.00 13.44 14.67
N ASN A 171 13.24 12.41 15.49
CA ASN A 171 14.58 12.00 15.92
C ASN A 171 15.16 10.78 15.18
N ILE A 172 14.38 10.13 14.30
CA ILE A 172 14.80 8.89 13.60
C ILE A 172 14.84 9.06 12.07
N CYS A 173 14.27 10.14 11.53
CA CYS A 173 14.23 10.38 10.09
C CYS A 173 15.44 11.17 9.61
N GLU A 174 16.41 10.51 8.98
CA GLU A 174 17.55 11.15 8.30
C GLU A 174 17.16 11.75 6.92
N GLY A 175 16.01 12.43 6.84
CA GLY A 175 15.49 13.04 5.60
C GLY A 175 14.47 12.20 4.81
N GLU A 176 14.16 10.99 5.26
CA GLU A 176 13.11 10.14 4.69
C GLU A 176 11.71 10.75 4.86
N GLN A 177 10.76 10.38 3.99
CA GLN A 177 9.35 10.79 4.11
C GLN A 177 8.59 9.86 5.06
N ALA A 178 8.78 8.56 4.93
CA ALA A 178 8.35 7.56 5.90
C ALA A 178 9.26 6.35 5.77
N PHE A 179 9.22 5.46 6.75
CA PHE A 179 9.86 4.15 6.64
C PHE A 179 9.19 3.15 7.57
N TRP A 180 9.06 1.91 7.12
CA TRP A 180 8.69 0.78 7.96
C TRP A 180 9.90 0.29 8.77
N ILE A 181 9.70 0.01 10.06
CA ILE A 181 10.72 -0.56 10.94
C ILE A 181 10.29 -1.96 11.38
N GLU A 182 11.09 -2.98 11.06
CA GLU A 182 10.83 -4.38 11.45
C GLU A 182 10.74 -4.57 12.97
N ALA A 183 11.52 -3.80 13.74
CA ALA A 183 11.63 -3.97 15.19
C ALA A 183 10.34 -3.66 15.96
N ASP A 184 9.54 -2.71 15.48
CA ASP A 184 8.24 -2.39 16.09
C ASP A 184 7.04 -2.62 15.17
N ASP A 185 7.28 -3.11 13.95
CA ASP A 185 6.29 -3.45 12.92
C ASP A 185 5.37 -2.28 12.59
N LEU A 186 5.96 -1.10 12.43
CA LEU A 186 5.21 0.15 12.22
C LEU A 186 5.84 1.03 11.16
N VAL A 187 4.98 1.80 10.52
CA VAL A 187 5.35 2.85 9.59
C VAL A 187 5.52 4.16 10.35
N HIS A 188 6.76 4.65 10.38
CA HIS A 188 7.13 5.91 11.01
C HIS A 188 7.00 7.04 9.99
N VAL A 189 6.05 7.95 10.21
CA VAL A 189 5.74 9.05 9.28
C VAL A 189 6.60 10.27 9.63
N CYS A 190 7.46 10.69 8.72
CA CYS A 190 8.46 11.75 8.91
C CYS A 190 7.97 13.15 8.55
N ARG A 191 8.74 14.17 8.94
CA ARG A 191 8.43 15.57 8.64
C ARG A 191 8.23 15.83 7.13
N PRO A 192 9.12 15.36 6.22
CA PRO A 192 8.97 15.61 4.79
C PRO A 192 7.65 15.07 4.18
N PHE A 193 7.06 14.00 4.73
CA PHE A 193 5.78 13.45 4.25
C PHE A 193 4.65 14.47 4.25
N TRP A 194 4.64 15.36 5.23
CA TRP A 194 3.56 16.33 5.40
C TRP A 194 3.60 17.46 4.38
N GLU A 195 4.72 17.66 3.68
CA GLU A 195 4.88 18.67 2.64
C GLU A 195 4.44 18.15 1.26
N LEU A 196 4.22 16.84 1.14
CA LEU A 196 3.86 16.19 -0.11
C LEU A 196 2.38 16.35 -0.47
N SER A 197 2.09 16.17 -1.76
CA SER A 197 0.70 16.07 -2.23
C SER A 197 0.01 14.81 -1.68
N PRO A 198 -1.34 14.80 -1.57
CA PRO A 198 -2.09 13.62 -1.13
C PRO A 198 -1.77 12.35 -1.93
N THR A 199 -1.52 12.47 -3.23
CA THR A 199 -1.11 11.36 -4.10
C THR A 199 0.25 10.79 -3.70
N CYS A 200 1.25 11.64 -3.48
CA CYS A 200 2.58 11.18 -3.09
C CYS A 200 2.58 10.55 -1.69
N ARG A 201 1.83 11.11 -0.75
CA ARG A 201 1.62 10.49 0.56
C ARG A 201 1.05 9.09 0.41
N ALA A 202 0.00 8.91 -0.40
CA ALA A 202 -0.59 7.60 -0.65
C ALA A 202 0.39 6.61 -1.28
N ILE A 203 1.19 7.04 -2.26
CA ILE A 203 2.26 6.23 -2.88
C ILE A 203 3.24 5.75 -1.81
N ILE A 204 3.71 6.64 -0.94
CA ILE A 204 4.62 6.29 0.16
C ILE A 204 3.97 5.27 1.11
N LEU A 205 2.69 5.44 1.48
CA LEU A 205 2.05 4.47 2.37
C LEU A 205 1.94 3.07 1.74
N ILE A 206 1.81 2.96 0.42
CA ILE A 206 1.84 1.67 -0.28
C ILE A 206 3.26 1.09 -0.30
N HIS A 207 4.27 1.94 -0.51
CA HIS A 207 5.68 1.55 -0.45
C HIS A 207 6.01 0.94 0.92
N GLU A 208 5.69 1.65 2.00
CA GLU A 208 5.96 1.14 3.36
C GLU A 208 5.12 -0.09 3.69
N GLY A 209 3.86 -0.12 3.22
CA GLY A 209 3.03 -1.32 3.34
C GLY A 209 3.57 -2.53 2.56
N ALA A 210 4.37 -2.31 1.50
CA ALA A 210 5.06 -3.37 0.79
C ALA A 210 6.22 -3.94 1.63
N HIS A 211 6.98 -3.08 2.30
CA HIS A 211 8.01 -3.51 3.24
C HIS A 211 7.46 -4.38 4.37
N ASP A 212 6.35 -3.96 4.99
CA ASP A 212 5.63 -4.71 6.04
C ASP A 212 5.28 -6.14 5.58
N VAL A 213 4.82 -6.32 4.33
CA VAL A 213 4.50 -7.66 3.81
C VAL A 213 5.72 -8.47 3.36
N GLY A 214 6.94 -7.99 3.64
CA GLY A 214 8.20 -8.63 3.30
C GLY A 214 8.66 -8.41 1.86
N ILE A 215 8.11 -7.41 1.16
CA ILE A 215 8.63 -6.96 -0.14
C ILE A 215 9.75 -5.98 0.17
N GLY A 216 10.97 -6.49 0.17
CA GLY A 216 12.15 -5.77 0.62
C GLY A 216 13.36 -6.12 -0.22
N VAL A 217 14.17 -5.09 -0.46
CA VAL A 217 15.30 -5.13 -1.38
C VAL A 217 16.47 -5.91 -0.79
N ALA A 218 16.65 -7.17 -1.19
CA ALA A 218 17.96 -7.80 -1.24
C ALA A 218 18.81 -7.07 -2.31
N GLY A 219 19.34 -5.89 -1.95
CA GLY A 219 20.12 -5.02 -2.85
C GLY A 219 19.41 -3.68 -3.05
N ALA A 220 20.11 -2.59 -2.72
CA ALA A 220 19.70 -1.18 -2.74
C ALA A 220 18.47 -0.81 -3.58
N HIS A 221 17.68 0.17 -3.09
CA HIS A 221 16.72 0.91 -3.92
C HIS A 221 17.31 1.14 -5.32
N PRO A 222 16.51 1.05 -6.40
CA PRO A 222 17.04 1.16 -7.75
C PRO A 222 17.99 2.37 -7.83
N PRO A 223 19.20 2.23 -8.42
CA PRO A 223 20.29 3.22 -8.33
C PRO A 223 19.93 4.60 -8.88
N ASN A 224 18.76 4.72 -9.49
CA ASN A 224 18.11 5.89 -10.01
C ASN A 224 17.03 6.48 -9.08
N ARG A 225 16.87 6.08 -7.81
CA ARG A 225 15.89 6.68 -6.85
C ARG A 225 16.04 8.19 -6.79
N GLY A 226 14.91 8.90 -6.98
CA GLY A 226 14.87 10.36 -7.07
C GLY A 226 15.40 10.96 -8.39
N SER A 227 15.88 10.14 -9.33
CA SER A 227 16.33 10.61 -10.64
C SER A 227 15.19 10.63 -11.67
N ALA A 228 15.36 11.39 -12.75
CA ALA A 228 14.41 11.39 -13.87
C ALA A 228 14.24 10.01 -14.53
N GLN A 229 15.17 9.08 -14.31
CA GLN A 229 15.15 7.70 -14.81
C GLN A 229 14.60 6.71 -13.79
N TYR A 230 14.38 7.13 -12.53
CA TYR A 230 13.58 6.33 -11.60
C TYR A 230 12.22 6.09 -12.24
N PRO A 231 11.53 4.97 -11.93
CA PRO A 231 10.09 4.92 -12.11
C PRO A 231 9.41 5.96 -11.19
N THR A 232 9.64 7.26 -11.44
CA THR A 232 8.57 8.23 -11.58
C THR A 232 7.55 7.62 -12.53
N GLY A 233 6.31 8.07 -12.42
CA GLY A 233 5.25 7.51 -13.24
C GLY A 233 5.65 7.38 -14.73
N ASP A 234 6.49 8.26 -15.29
CA ASP A 234 6.78 8.41 -16.72
C ASP A 234 7.86 7.51 -17.35
N THR A 235 8.75 6.85 -16.58
CA THR A 235 9.89 6.13 -17.20
C THR A 235 9.76 4.61 -17.17
N ALA A 236 10.22 3.96 -18.25
CA ALA A 236 10.27 2.51 -18.35
C ALA A 236 11.20 1.91 -17.27
N ALA A 237 10.99 0.63 -16.94
CA ALA A 237 11.91 -0.08 -16.07
C ALA A 237 13.36 0.04 -16.58
N PRO A 238 14.35 0.28 -15.70
CA PRO A 238 15.76 0.33 -16.10
C PRO A 238 16.20 -0.93 -16.85
N ALA A 239 17.11 -0.76 -17.81
CA ALA A 239 17.69 -1.89 -18.53
C ALA A 239 18.31 -2.91 -17.56
N GLY A 240 18.09 -4.20 -17.83
CA GLY A 240 18.60 -5.30 -17.01
C GLY A 240 17.73 -5.69 -15.82
N GLN A 241 16.61 -5.00 -15.57
CA GLN A 241 15.61 -5.43 -14.59
C GLN A 241 14.82 -6.65 -15.08
N THR A 242 14.33 -7.46 -14.14
CA THR A 242 13.48 -8.64 -14.40
C THR A 242 12.14 -8.51 -13.70
N THR A 243 11.11 -9.22 -14.17
CA THR A 243 9.81 -9.28 -13.49
C THR A 243 9.97 -9.64 -12.01
N ALA A 244 10.76 -10.67 -11.70
CA ALA A 244 11.04 -11.09 -10.32
C ALA A 244 11.67 -9.96 -9.50
N GLY A 245 12.72 -9.31 -10.02
CA GLY A 245 13.34 -8.17 -9.34
C GLY A 245 12.39 -6.98 -9.13
N ARG A 246 11.40 -6.80 -10.02
CA ARG A 246 10.34 -5.80 -9.83
C ARG A 246 9.28 -6.24 -8.82
N MET A 247 8.99 -7.53 -8.72
CA MET A 247 8.09 -8.08 -7.70
C MET A 247 8.67 -8.01 -6.28
N ASP A 248 9.99 -7.88 -6.15
CA ASP A 248 10.70 -7.64 -4.88
C ASP A 248 10.93 -6.14 -4.60
N ASN A 249 10.39 -5.25 -5.43
CA ASN A 249 10.60 -3.80 -5.31
C ASN A 249 9.33 -3.09 -4.81
N PRO A 250 9.34 -2.48 -3.62
CA PRO A 250 8.17 -1.78 -3.05
C PRO A 250 7.65 -0.65 -3.96
N ASP A 251 8.53 0.06 -4.67
CA ASP A 251 8.13 1.14 -5.58
C ASP A 251 7.37 0.65 -6.80
N ALA A 252 7.61 -0.58 -7.25
CA ALA A 252 6.83 -1.16 -8.33
C ALA A 252 5.34 -1.23 -7.94
N TYR A 253 5.04 -1.63 -6.70
CA TYR A 253 3.68 -1.69 -6.19
C TYR A 253 3.10 -0.29 -5.95
N ALA A 254 3.87 0.62 -5.39
CA ALA A 254 3.41 1.98 -5.10
C ALA A 254 2.99 2.73 -6.37
N PHE A 255 3.85 2.73 -7.40
CA PHE A 255 3.59 3.45 -8.64
C PHE A 255 2.61 2.72 -9.56
N PHE A 256 2.61 1.39 -9.64
CA PHE A 256 1.59 0.67 -10.41
C PHE A 256 0.19 0.97 -9.87
N GLY A 257 -0.01 0.96 -8.56
CA GLY A 257 -1.31 1.28 -7.95
C GLY A 257 -1.80 2.69 -8.29
N ALA A 258 -0.89 3.67 -8.24
CA ALA A 258 -1.21 5.05 -8.60
C ALA A 258 -1.52 5.23 -10.10
N HIS A 259 -0.76 4.57 -10.97
CA HIS A 259 -0.95 4.61 -12.42
C HIS A 259 -2.33 4.03 -12.80
N ILE A 260 -2.67 2.86 -12.27
CA ILE A 260 -3.98 2.23 -12.53
C ILE A 260 -5.13 3.07 -11.98
N TRP A 261 -5.01 3.64 -10.78
CA TRP A 261 -6.10 4.41 -10.19
C TRP A 261 -6.46 5.69 -10.95
N ARG A 262 -5.47 6.40 -11.51
CA ARG A 262 -5.74 7.60 -12.31
C ARG A 262 -6.17 7.27 -13.75
N ASP A 263 -6.04 6.00 -14.15
CA ASP A 263 -6.05 5.60 -15.57
C ASP A 263 -5.09 6.45 -16.41
N THR A 264 -4.02 6.90 -15.78
CA THR A 264 -2.98 7.71 -16.40
C THR A 264 -1.74 7.69 -15.53
N ASP A 265 -0.66 8.08 -16.15
CA ASP A 265 0.61 8.30 -15.51
C ASP A 265 0.51 9.33 -14.38
N THR A 266 1.23 9.12 -13.27
CA THR A 266 1.30 10.15 -12.23
C THR A 266 2.12 11.35 -12.69
N GLY A 267 3.07 11.17 -13.60
CA GLY A 267 3.89 12.24 -14.16
C GLY A 267 4.83 12.94 -13.17
N ARG A 268 4.98 12.39 -11.95
CA ARG A 268 5.53 13.14 -10.81
C ARG A 268 6.52 12.31 -9.99
N PRO A 269 7.67 12.90 -9.57
CA PRO A 269 8.50 12.33 -8.52
C PRO A 269 7.79 12.53 -7.17
N CYS A 270 7.69 11.45 -6.40
CA CYS A 270 7.18 11.46 -5.03
C CYS A 270 8.27 11.11 -3.99
N PHE A 271 9.49 10.81 -4.49
CA PHE A 271 10.70 10.47 -3.76
C PHE A 271 11.85 11.32 -4.30
#